data_AF-A0A699YY67-F1
#
_entry.id   AF-A0A699YY67-F1
#
_cell.length_a   1.000
_cell.length_b   1.000
_cell.length_c   1.000
_cell.angle_alpha   90.00
_cell.angle_beta   90.00
_cell.angle_gamma   90.00
#
_symmetry.space_group_name_H-M   'P 1'
#
loop_
_entity.id
_entity.type
_entity.pdbx_description
1 polymer ?
#
loop_
_entity_poly.entity_id
_entity_poly.type
_entity_poly.pdbx_seq_one_letter_code
_entity_poly.pdbx_strand_id
1 'polypeptide(L)'
;NVYDAFYKLTDSRQQISSYIFDVVRATVPKLELDSVFLEKEEIAKGIKEELTKSMTGYGYMILHALVNDIEPAPKVKDAMNEINAARRQRVAALERAEAEKVAVVKAAEAEAEAK
;
A
#
# COMPACT_ATOMS: atom_id res chain seq x y z
N ASN A 1 24.02 34.20 -17.78
CA ASN A 1 22.79 34.88 -18.23
C ASN A 1 21.62 34.38 -17.43
N VAL A 2 21.07 35.26 -16.59
CA VAL A 2 19.99 35.06 -15.60
C VAL A 2 18.64 34.67 -16.25
N TYR A 3 18.56 34.76 -17.58
CA TYR A 3 17.38 34.42 -18.39
C TYR A 3 17.07 32.91 -18.45
N ASP A 4 18.07 32.02 -18.35
CA ASP A 4 17.83 30.56 -18.38
C ASP A 4 17.25 30.02 -17.05
N ALA A 5 17.43 30.76 -15.95
CA ALA A 5 16.90 30.41 -14.64
C ALA A 5 15.43 30.85 -14.46
N PHE A 6 14.99 31.84 -15.23
CA PHE A 6 13.62 32.35 -15.18
C PHE A 6 12.63 31.58 -16.06
N TYR A 7 13.11 30.88 -17.10
CA TYR A 7 12.24 30.21 -18.08
C TYR A 7 12.01 28.70 -17.86
N LYS A 8 12.64 28.09 -16.84
CA LYS A 8 12.37 26.67 -16.49
C LYS A 8 11.31 26.47 -15.38
N LEU A 9 10.74 27.56 -14.87
CA LEU A 9 9.60 27.55 -13.98
C LEU A 9 8.39 28.16 -14.71
N THR A 10 7.71 27.38 -15.53
CA THR A 10 6.35 27.77 -15.94
C THR A 10 5.33 27.42 -14.86
N ASP A 11 5.62 26.46 -13.98
CA ASP A 11 4.87 26.30 -12.72
C ASP A 11 5.63 25.38 -11.74
N SER A 12 6.44 25.95 -10.83
CA SER A 12 7.10 25.14 -9.79
C SER A 12 6.09 24.45 -8.86
N ARG A 13 4.87 24.98 -8.71
CA ARG A 13 3.82 24.28 -7.95
C ARG A 13 3.40 23.02 -8.69
N GLN A 14 3.25 23.09 -10.01
CA GLN A 14 2.88 21.93 -10.82
C GLN A 14 3.97 20.86 -10.86
N GLN A 15 5.24 21.24 -10.90
CA GLN A 15 6.36 20.29 -10.79
C GLN A 15 6.41 19.63 -9.42
N ILE A 16 6.24 20.41 -8.34
CA ILE A 16 6.16 19.88 -6.97
C ILE A 16 4.98 18.91 -6.84
N SER A 17 3.79 19.28 -7.34
CA SER A 17 2.61 18.42 -7.34
C SER A 17 2.83 17.13 -8.13
N SER A 18 3.43 17.20 -9.31
CA SER A 18 3.71 16.01 -10.12
C SER A 18 4.66 15.05 -9.40
N TYR A 19 5.70 15.60 -8.77
CA TYR A 19 6.65 14.81 -7.98
C TYR A 19 5.99 14.16 -6.76
N ILE A 20 5.09 14.89 -6.06
CA ILE A 20 4.29 14.34 -4.97
C ILE A 20 3.41 13.17 -5.49
N PHE A 21 2.75 13.36 -6.62
CA PHE A 21 1.91 12.31 -7.22
C PHE A 21 2.72 11.05 -7.56
N ASP A 22 3.93 11.19 -8.10
CA ASP A 22 4.78 10.06 -8.44
C ASP A 22 5.25 9.29 -7.19
N VAL A 23 5.67 10.01 -6.13
CA VAL A 23 6.08 9.40 -4.86
C VAL A 23 4.91 8.65 -4.22
N VAL A 24 3.73 9.28 -4.14
CA VAL A 24 2.53 8.64 -3.57
C VAL A 24 2.13 7.41 -4.40
N ARG A 25 2.15 7.53 -5.73
CA ARG A 25 1.82 6.42 -6.64
C ARG A 25 2.79 5.24 -6.54
N ALA A 26 4.06 5.49 -6.25
CA ALA A 26 5.07 4.45 -6.09
C ALA A 26 5.01 3.74 -4.73
N THR A 27 4.53 4.44 -3.70
CA THR A 27 4.58 3.97 -2.30
C THR A 27 3.27 3.30 -1.85
N VAL A 28 2.11 3.86 -2.21
CA VAL A 28 0.79 3.35 -1.78
C VAL A 28 0.53 1.89 -2.22
N PRO A 29 0.84 1.45 -3.46
CA PRO A 29 0.57 0.08 -3.88
C PRO A 29 1.47 -0.98 -3.24
N LYS A 30 2.58 -0.58 -2.61
CA LYS A 30 3.52 -1.50 -1.94
C LYS A 30 3.08 -1.88 -0.53
N LEU A 31 2.17 -1.09 0.05
CA LEU A 31 1.59 -1.32 1.36
C LEU A 31 0.34 -2.18 1.21
N GLU A 32 0.13 -3.14 2.11
CA GLU A 32 -1.15 -3.86 2.13
C GLU A 32 -2.26 -2.85 2.48
N LEU A 33 -3.31 -2.78 1.67
CA LEU A 33 -4.31 -1.69 1.76
C LEU A 33 -5.04 -1.66 3.11
N ASP A 34 -5.11 -2.79 3.82
CA ASP A 34 -5.63 -2.85 5.20
C ASP A 34 -4.74 -2.07 6.17
N SER A 35 -3.43 -2.10 5.97
CA SER A 35 -2.46 -1.28 6.71
C SER A 35 -2.49 0.18 6.29
N VAL A 36 -2.79 0.50 5.03
CA VAL A 36 -2.81 1.89 4.53
C VAL A 36 -3.81 2.78 5.27
N PHE A 37 -4.93 2.21 5.72
CA PHE A 37 -5.93 2.96 6.51
C PHE A 37 -5.53 3.14 7.97
N LEU A 38 -4.80 2.18 8.55
CA LEU A 38 -4.30 2.23 9.92
C LEU A 38 -3.03 3.09 10.04
N GLU A 39 -2.24 3.13 8.97
CA GLU A 39 -0.91 3.74 8.90
C GLU A 39 -0.93 5.10 8.18
N LYS A 40 -2.07 5.80 8.13
CA LYS A 40 -2.17 7.13 7.49
C LYS A 40 -1.09 8.10 7.98
N GLU A 41 -0.77 8.07 9.27
CA GLU A 41 0.30 8.89 9.87
C GLU A 41 1.70 8.48 9.39
N GLU A 42 1.98 7.19 9.32
CA GLU A 42 3.28 6.68 8.85
C GLU A 42 3.47 6.93 7.35
N ILE A 43 2.40 6.84 6.55
CA ILE A 43 2.41 7.22 5.14
C ILE A 43 2.70 8.71 4.99
N ALA A 44 2.02 9.55 5.77
CA ALA A 44 2.25 11.00 5.76
C ALA A 44 3.71 11.34 6.11
N LYS A 45 4.28 10.63 7.09
CA LYS A 45 5.67 10.77 7.50
C LYS A 45 6.65 10.31 6.40
N GLY A 46 6.42 9.15 5.79
CA GLY A 46 7.24 8.66 4.67
C GLY A 46 7.22 9.62 3.48
N ILE A 47 6.04 10.11 3.09
CA ILE A 47 5.89 11.13 2.05
C ILE A 47 6.65 12.41 2.42
N LYS A 48 6.53 12.88 3.66
CA LYS A 48 7.25 14.08 4.12
C LYS A 48 8.77 13.91 3.97
N GLU A 49 9.31 12.79 4.43
CA GLU A 49 10.75 12.54 4.37
C GLU A 49 11.27 12.51 2.92
N GLU A 50 10.54 11.84 2.03
CA GLU A 50 10.91 11.68 0.62
C GLU A 50 10.79 12.98 -0.17
N LEU A 51 9.74 13.76 0.11
CA LEU A 51 9.58 15.11 -0.43
C LEU A 51 10.67 16.04 0.10
N THR A 52 11.00 15.99 1.39
CA THR A 52 12.04 16.83 1.97
C THR A 52 13.39 16.58 1.30
N LYS A 53 13.79 15.32 1.11
CA LYS A 53 15.05 14.95 0.43
C LYS A 53 15.11 15.52 -0.98
N SER A 54 14.01 15.41 -1.72
CA SER A 54 13.95 15.78 -3.13
C SER A 54 13.84 17.30 -3.32
N MET A 55 13.07 17.96 -2.46
CA MET A 55 12.76 19.40 -2.54
C MET A 55 13.85 20.28 -1.92
N THR A 56 14.68 19.75 -1.03
CA THR A 56 15.86 20.45 -0.50
C THR A 56 16.82 20.85 -1.63
N GLY A 57 16.97 20.02 -2.66
CA GLY A 57 17.79 20.32 -3.84
C GLY A 57 17.28 21.50 -4.68
N TYR A 58 16.00 21.86 -4.52
CA TYR A 58 15.36 23.00 -5.18
C TYR A 58 15.17 24.20 -4.25
N GLY A 59 15.67 24.14 -3.01
CA GLY A 59 15.58 25.22 -2.03
C GLY A 59 14.25 25.30 -1.27
N TYR A 60 13.41 24.26 -1.32
CA TYR A 60 12.13 24.21 -0.60
C TYR A 60 12.22 23.32 0.64
N MET A 61 11.61 23.76 1.74
CA MET A 61 11.51 23.02 3.00
C MET A 61 10.07 22.57 3.25
N ILE A 62 9.86 21.27 3.47
CA ILE A 62 8.53 20.70 3.75
C ILE A 62 8.31 20.67 5.27
N LEU A 63 7.40 21.52 5.75
CA LEU A 63 7.06 21.61 7.18
C LEU A 63 6.16 20.45 7.62
N HIS A 64 5.06 20.24 6.90
CA HIS A 64 4.05 19.22 7.17
C HIS A 64 3.51 18.63 5.88
N ALA A 65 3.26 17.32 5.87
CA ALA A 65 2.48 16.63 4.86
C ALA A 65 1.28 16.00 5.57
N LEU A 66 0.06 16.32 5.12
CA LEU A 66 -1.18 15.80 5.66
C LEU A 66 -1.86 14.95 4.59
N VAL A 67 -2.28 13.75 4.97
CA VAL A 67 -3.04 12.85 4.11
C VAL A 67 -4.50 12.95 4.54
N ASN A 68 -5.33 13.63 3.75
CA ASN A 68 -6.76 13.77 4.03
C ASN A 68 -7.48 12.44 3.72
N ASP A 69 -7.49 12.04 2.46
CA ASP A 69 -8.12 10.80 2.00
C ASP A 69 -7.25 10.09 0.96
N ILE A 70 -7.25 8.76 1.00
CA ILE A 70 -6.55 7.90 0.05
C ILE A 70 -7.62 7.22 -0.79
N GLU A 71 -7.76 7.64 -2.05
CA GLU A 71 -8.60 6.99 -3.05
C GLU A 71 -7.72 6.33 -4.11
N PRO A 72 -7.51 5.00 -4.04
CA PRO A 72 -6.86 4.27 -5.11
C PRO A 72 -7.67 4.38 -6.40
N ALA A 73 -6.98 4.37 -7.54
CA ALA A 73 -7.66 4.32 -8.83
C ALA A 73 -8.62 3.11 -8.89
N PRO A 74 -9.79 3.21 -9.56
CA PRO A 74 -10.79 2.15 -9.59
C PRO A 74 -10.23 0.79 -10.01
N LYS A 75 -9.39 0.77 -11.06
CA LYS A 75 -8.73 -0.45 -11.55
C LYS A 75 -7.82 -1.11 -10.50
N VAL A 76 -7.15 -0.31 -9.67
CA VAL A 76 -6.29 -0.82 -8.60
C VAL A 76 -7.17 -1.41 -7.49
N LYS A 77 -8.25 -0.72 -7.13
CA LYS A 77 -9.22 -1.22 -6.14
C LYS A 77 -9.81 -2.57 -6.55
N ASP A 78 -10.18 -2.74 -7.82
CA ASP A 78 -10.73 -3.98 -8.34
C ASP A 78 -9.71 -5.12 -8.30
N ALA A 79 -8.52 -4.91 -8.86
CA ALA A 79 -7.43 -5.90 -8.86
C ALA A 79 -7.06 -6.32 -7.42
N MET A 80 -7.08 -5.39 -6.48
CA MET A 80 -6.77 -5.67 -5.08
C MET A 80 -7.88 -6.46 -4.39
N ASN A 81 -9.14 -6.15 -4.66
CA ASN A 81 -10.27 -6.92 -4.15
C ASN A 81 -10.21 -8.37 -4.66
N GLU A 82 -9.84 -8.58 -5.92
CA GLU A 82 -9.63 -9.91 -6.49
C GLU A 82 -8.47 -10.66 -5.80
N ILE A 83 -7.32 -10.01 -5.60
CA ILE A 83 -6.18 -10.61 -4.90
C ILE A 83 -6.55 -10.97 -3.46
N ASN A 84 -7.23 -10.09 -2.73
CA ASN A 84 -7.65 -10.33 -1.36
C ASN A 84 -8.69 -11.44 -1.27
N ALA A 85 -9.65 -11.48 -2.20
CA ALA A 85 -10.62 -12.57 -2.29
C ALA A 85 -9.92 -13.91 -2.57
N ALA A 86 -8.98 -13.95 -3.53
CA ALA A 86 -8.21 -15.15 -3.84
C ALA A 86 -7.35 -15.61 -2.65
N ARG A 87 -6.69 -14.67 -1.95
CA ARG A 87 -5.90 -14.99 -0.74
C ARG A 87 -6.80 -15.56 0.36
N ARG A 88 -7.96 -14.93 0.63
CA ARG A 88 -8.93 -15.44 1.62
C ARG A 88 -9.48 -16.81 1.24
N GLN A 89 -9.82 -17.02 -0.03
CA GLN A 89 -10.28 -18.32 -0.52
C GLN A 89 -9.20 -19.40 -0.36
N ARG A 90 -7.95 -19.07 -0.66
CA ARG A 90 -6.82 -19.99 -0.48
C ARG A 90 -6.61 -20.37 0.98
N VAL A 91 -6.65 -19.40 1.89
CA VAL A 91 -6.54 -19.65 3.33
C VAL A 91 -7.69 -20.54 3.80
N ALA A 92 -8.93 -20.19 3.44
CA ALA A 92 -10.10 -21.00 3.80
C ALA A 92 -10.04 -22.43 3.23
N ALA A 93 -9.53 -22.61 2.01
CA ALA A 93 -9.35 -23.93 1.41
C ALA A 93 -8.28 -24.75 2.16
N LEU A 94 -7.16 -24.13 2.55
CA LEU A 94 -6.11 -24.78 3.34
C LEU A 94 -6.62 -25.18 4.72
N GLU A 95 -7.34 -24.29 5.40
CA GLU A 95 -7.92 -24.58 6.72
C GLU A 95 -8.94 -25.72 6.66
N ARG A 96 -9.79 -25.76 5.61
CA ARG A 96 -10.72 -26.88 5.40
C ARG A 96 -9.99 -28.20 5.14
N ALA A 97 -8.96 -28.18 4.28
CA ALA A 97 -8.19 -29.38 3.98
C ALA A 97 -7.47 -29.92 5.22
N GLU A 98 -6.92 -29.05 6.06
CA GLU A 98 -6.30 -29.46 7.33
C GLU A 98 -7.35 -30.01 8.30
N ALA A 99 -8.52 -29.37 8.38
CA ALA A 99 -9.63 -29.85 9.22
C ALA A 99 -10.14 -31.24 8.78
N GLU A 100 -10.28 -31.48 7.47
CA GLU A 100 -10.65 -32.80 6.93
C GLU A 100 -9.60 -33.87 7.27
N LYS A 101 -8.32 -33.55 7.10
CA LYS A 101 -7.23 -34.47 7.45
C LYS A 101 -7.29 -34.85 8.93
N VAL A 102 -7.45 -33.87 9.82
CA VAL A 102 -7.57 -34.11 11.26
C VAL A 102 -8.82 -34.92 11.59
N ALA A 103 -9.95 -34.65 10.93
CA ALA A 103 -11.19 -35.40 11.13
C ALA A 103 -11.05 -36.88 10.73
N VAL A 104 -10.42 -37.16 9.59
CA VAL A 104 -10.17 -38.53 9.11
C VAL A 104 -9.26 -39.30 10.06
N VAL A 105 -8.18 -38.67 10.54
CA VAL A 105 -7.26 -39.31 11.50
C VAL A 105 -7.97 -39.64 12.80
N LYS A 106 -8.72 -38.68 13.37
CA LYS A 106 -9.48 -38.90 14.62
C LYS A 106 -10.55 -39.98 14.48
N ALA A 107 -11.21 -40.07 13.32
CA ALA A 107 -12.18 -41.13 13.06
C ALA A 107 -11.53 -42.51 13.04
N ALA A 108 -10.36 -42.63 12.38
CA ALA A 108 -9.61 -43.88 12.32
C ALA A 108 -9.06 -44.30 13.70
N GLU A 109 -8.58 -43.36 14.52
CA GLU A 109 -8.17 -43.62 15.90
C GLU A 109 -9.36 -44.10 16.76
N ALA A 110 -10.51 -43.45 16.64
CA ALA A 110 -11.71 -43.84 17.39
C ALA A 110 -12.22 -45.25 17.02
N GLU A 111 -12.14 -45.65 15.74
CA GLU A 111 -12.51 -47.00 15.30
C GLU A 111 -11.52 -48.08 15.79
N ALA A 112 -10.23 -47.73 15.91
CA ALA A 112 -9.22 -48.62 16.46
C ALA A 112 -9.36 -48.83 17.98
N GLU A 113 -9.72 -47.79 18.74
CA GLU A 113 -9.96 -47.88 20.19
C GLU A 113 -11.27 -48.62 20.54
N ALA A 114 -12.26 -48.62 19.64
CA ALA A 114 -13.55 -49.27 19.87
C ALA A 114 -13.52 -50.80 19.72
N LYS A 115 -12.40 -51.39 19.28
CA LYS A 115 -12.25 -52.81 18.94
C LYS A 115 -11.33 -53.54 19.91
#